data_AF-A0A6B3G9W0-F1
#
_entry.id   AF-A0A6B3G9W0-F1
#
_cell.length_a   1.000
_cell.length_b   1.000
_cell.length_c   1.000
_cell.angle_alpha   90.00
_cell.angle_beta   90.00
_cell.angle_gamma   90.00
#
_symmetry.space_group_name_H-M   'P 1'
#
loop_
_entity.id
_entity.type
_entity.pdbx_description
1 polymer ?
#
loop_
_entity_poly.entity_id
_entity_poly.type
_entity_poly.pdbx_seq_one_letter_code
_entity_poly.pdbx_strand_id
1 'polypeptide(L)'
;DDHFLELFKRTPDREGGKRYLDRLPAFMPMERGAATPEPENPVEAGLADLWARTVPAMTDDWRARFAESTENLLNESLWELANIHEGRIANPVEYIEMRRKVGGAPWSAGLVEYAANAEVPASVAASRPLRVLRDA
;
A
#
# COMPACT_ATOMS: atom_id res chain seq x y z
N ASP A 1 -7.78 -6.40 3.67
CA ASP A 1 -8.33 -5.74 4.86
C ASP A 1 -9.01 -6.75 5.78
N ASP A 2 -10.10 -7.39 5.36
CA ASP A 2 -10.84 -8.38 6.17
C ASP A 2 -9.96 -9.49 6.78
N HIS A 3 -9.01 -10.01 6.01
CA HIS A 3 -8.06 -11.02 6.50
C HIS A 3 -7.21 -10.50 7.68
N PHE A 4 -6.76 -9.24 7.63
CA PHE A 4 -5.98 -8.62 8.70
C PHE A 4 -6.86 -8.32 9.93
N LEU A 5 -8.12 -7.92 9.69
CA LEU A 5 -9.12 -7.71 10.75
C LEU A 5 -9.32 -8.97 11.59
N GLU A 6 -9.58 -10.11 10.91
CA GLU A 6 -9.86 -11.38 11.57
C GLU A 6 -8.66 -11.93 12.33
N LEU A 7 -7.44 -11.80 11.77
CA LEU A 7 -6.24 -12.36 12.38
C LEU A 7 -5.66 -11.51 13.52
N PHE A 8 -5.69 -10.18 13.41
CA PHE A 8 -4.89 -9.31 14.29
C PHE A 8 -5.71 -8.24 15.03
N LYS A 9 -6.72 -7.64 14.40
CA LYS A 9 -7.49 -6.55 15.03
C LYS A 9 -8.48 -7.04 16.08
N ARG A 10 -9.10 -8.22 15.88
CA ARG A 10 -10.03 -8.81 16.87
C ARG A 10 -9.33 -9.32 18.14
N THR A 11 -8.08 -9.74 18.02
CA THR A 11 -7.24 -10.34 19.08
C THR A 11 -6.18 -9.36 19.63
N PRO A 12 -6.36 -8.06 19.40
CA PRO A 12 -5.31 -7.02 19.37
C PRO A 12 -3.83 -7.46 19.25
N ASP A 13 -3.51 -8.37 18.33
CA ASP A 13 -2.14 -8.90 18.16
C ASP A 13 -1.27 -7.97 17.30
N ARG A 14 -0.67 -6.96 17.94
CA ARG A 14 0.21 -5.98 17.30
C ARG A 14 1.50 -6.58 16.74
N GLU A 15 2.12 -7.49 17.47
CA GLU A 15 3.40 -8.09 17.06
C GLU A 15 3.20 -9.05 15.88
N GLY A 16 2.10 -9.83 15.89
CA GLY A 16 1.69 -10.63 14.75
C GLY A 16 1.39 -9.79 13.52
N GLY A 17 0.59 -8.73 13.67
CA GLY A 17 0.27 -7.81 12.58
C GLY A 17 1.52 -7.14 11.99
N LYS A 18 2.48 -6.73 12.83
CA LYS A 18 3.75 -6.16 12.37
C LYS A 18 4.57 -7.16 11.57
N ARG A 19 4.81 -8.36 12.11
CA ARG A 19 5.57 -9.41 11.39
C ARG A 19 4.94 -9.79 10.06
N TYR A 20 3.61 -9.81 10.03
CA TYR A 20 2.84 -10.08 8.82
C TYR A 20 3.09 -9.03 7.73
N LEU A 21 3.04 -7.74 8.09
CA LEU A 21 3.21 -6.64 7.13
C LEU A 21 4.68 -6.42 6.74
N ASP A 22 5.63 -6.63 7.67
CA ASP A 22 7.07 -6.52 7.40
C ASP A 22 7.55 -7.45 6.27
N ARG A 23 6.82 -8.54 6.00
CA ARG A 23 7.14 -9.48 4.92
C ARG A 23 6.68 -9.02 3.55
N LEU A 24 5.61 -8.23 3.46
CA LEU A 24 4.95 -7.88 2.20
C LEU A 24 5.85 -7.13 1.19
N PRO A 25 6.76 -6.22 1.60
CA PRO A 25 7.68 -5.57 0.67
C PRO A 25 8.56 -6.53 -0.14
N ALA A 26 8.87 -7.72 0.40
CA ALA A 26 9.66 -8.73 -0.31
C ALA A 26 8.95 -9.29 -1.57
N PHE A 27 7.64 -9.09 -1.69
CA PHE A 27 6.83 -9.50 -2.84
C PHE A 27 6.63 -8.37 -3.85
N MET A 28 7.29 -7.22 -3.64
CA MET A 28 7.30 -6.08 -4.56
C MET A 28 8.73 -5.70 -4.97
N PRO A 29 9.51 -6.60 -5.59
CA PRO A 29 10.90 -6.32 -5.94
C PRO A 29 11.02 -5.14 -6.90
N MET A 30 11.94 -4.22 -6.57
CA MET A 30 12.26 -3.08 -7.44
C MET A 30 13.15 -3.48 -8.62
N GLU A 31 14.01 -4.47 -8.44
CA GLU A 31 14.82 -5.03 -9.52
C GLU A 31 13.96 -5.88 -10.47
N ARG A 32 14.07 -5.62 -11.78
CA ARG A 32 13.32 -6.38 -12.79
C ARG A 32 13.80 -7.82 -12.85
N GLY A 33 12.87 -8.76 -12.68
CA GLY A 33 13.17 -10.19 -12.74
C GLY A 33 13.75 -10.77 -11.45
N ALA A 34 13.88 -9.99 -10.37
CA ALA A 34 14.24 -10.53 -9.08
C ALA A 34 13.15 -11.49 -8.56
N ALA A 35 13.60 -12.57 -7.92
CA ALA A 35 12.71 -13.56 -7.34
C ALA A 35 12.02 -13.00 -6.09
N THR A 36 10.76 -13.36 -5.90
CA THR A 36 10.05 -13.18 -4.63
C THR A 36 10.27 -14.42 -3.76
N PRO A 37 10.23 -14.31 -2.42
CA PRO A 37 10.26 -15.48 -1.55
C PRO A 37 9.01 -16.36 -1.75
N GLU A 38 9.04 -17.58 -1.22
CA GLU A 38 7.87 -18.47 -1.23
C GLU A 38 6.74 -17.87 -0.37
N PRO A 39 5.52 -17.69 -0.91
CA PRO A 39 4.41 -17.16 -0.13
C PRO A 39 3.97 -18.08 1.01
N GLU A 40 3.79 -17.53 2.21
CA GLU A 40 3.32 -18.28 3.38
C GLU A 40 1.82 -18.09 3.65
N ASN A 41 1.16 -17.16 2.95
CA ASN A 41 -0.27 -16.89 3.11
C ASN A 41 -0.91 -16.34 1.81
N PRO A 42 -2.26 -16.30 1.73
CA PRO A 42 -2.95 -15.87 0.51
C PRO A 42 -2.67 -14.44 0.06
N VAL A 43 -2.34 -13.52 0.98
CA VAL A 43 -2.04 -12.12 0.63
C VAL A 43 -0.65 -12.01 0.00
N GLU A 44 0.34 -12.73 0.54
CA GLU A 44 1.66 -12.84 -0.07
C GLU A 44 1.55 -13.43 -1.48
N ALA A 45 0.79 -14.52 -1.64
CA ALA A 45 0.60 -15.18 -2.93
C ALA A 45 -0.10 -14.27 -3.95
N GLY A 46 -1.15 -13.56 -3.52
CA GLY A 46 -1.87 -12.61 -4.35
C GLY A 46 -1.00 -11.41 -4.75
N LEU A 47 -0.21 -10.87 -3.82
CA LEU A 47 0.69 -9.76 -4.12
C LEU A 47 1.78 -10.18 -5.11
N ALA A 48 2.36 -11.37 -4.95
CA ALA A 48 3.36 -11.91 -5.88
C ALA A 48 2.81 -12.04 -7.32
N ASP A 49 1.62 -12.64 -7.48
CA ASP A 49 0.98 -12.80 -8.79
C ASP A 49 0.65 -11.46 -9.45
N LEU A 50 0.00 -10.56 -8.71
CA LEU A 50 -0.40 -9.25 -9.22
C LEU A 50 0.82 -8.40 -9.58
N TRP A 51 1.86 -8.40 -8.75
CA TRP A 51 3.10 -7.68 -9.02
C TRP A 51 3.74 -8.15 -10.33
N ALA A 52 3.87 -9.46 -10.51
CA ALA A 52 4.44 -10.05 -11.72
C ALA A 52 3.65 -9.73 -13.00
N ARG A 53 2.32 -9.55 -12.90
CA ARG A 53 1.44 -9.28 -14.05
C ARG A 53 1.32 -7.79 -14.40
N THR A 54 1.47 -6.91 -13.42
CA THR A 54 1.23 -5.47 -13.60
C THR A 54 2.53 -4.70 -13.88
N VAL A 55 3.56 -4.94 -13.06
CA VAL A 55 4.76 -4.09 -13.01
C VAL A 55 5.67 -4.16 -14.26
N PRO A 56 5.74 -5.28 -15.02
CA PRO A 56 6.51 -5.28 -16.26
C PRO A 56 6.01 -4.32 -17.34
N ALA A 57 4.72 -3.96 -17.33
CA ALA A 57 4.11 -3.09 -18.33
C ALA A 57 4.35 -1.59 -18.08
N MET A 58 4.90 -1.23 -16.91
CA MET A 58 5.00 0.15 -16.45
C MET A 58 6.46 0.60 -16.29
N THR A 59 6.69 1.91 -16.25
CA THR A 59 8.02 2.50 -16.01
C THR A 59 8.54 2.24 -14.59
N ASP A 60 9.85 2.40 -14.38
CA ASP A 60 10.46 2.28 -13.04
C ASP A 60 10.00 3.40 -12.09
N ASP A 61 9.74 4.60 -12.62
CA ASP A 61 9.18 5.71 -11.83
C ASP A 61 7.76 5.41 -11.35
N TRP A 62 6.91 4.84 -12.21
CA TRP A 62 5.57 4.39 -11.81
C TRP A 62 5.67 3.27 -10.77
N ARG A 63 6.56 2.29 -10.97
CA ARG A 63 6.77 1.18 -10.04
C ARG A 63 7.12 1.66 -8.64
N ALA A 64 8.05 2.61 -8.53
CA ALA A 64 8.45 3.17 -7.24
C ALA A 64 7.26 3.84 -6.52
N ARG A 65 6.47 4.64 -7.25
CA ARG A 65 5.25 5.27 -6.70
C ARG A 65 4.20 4.24 -6.29
N PHE A 66 4.02 3.19 -7.09
CA PHE A 66 3.03 2.16 -6.80
C PHE A 66 3.42 1.31 -5.60
N ALA A 67 4.70 0.93 -5.46
CA ALA A 67 5.22 0.27 -4.26
C ALA A 67 5.02 1.11 -3.00
N GLU A 68 5.40 2.39 -3.04
CA GLU A 68 5.20 3.32 -1.91
C GLU A 68 3.72 3.40 -1.52
N SER A 69 2.82 3.53 -2.49
CA SER A 69 1.38 3.58 -2.21
C SER A 69 0.83 2.27 -1.65
N THR A 70 1.39 1.14 -2.07
CA THR A 70 1.00 -0.19 -1.58
C THR A 70 1.48 -0.38 -0.14
N GLU A 71 2.73 -0.02 0.16
CA GLU A 71 3.25 -0.02 1.53
C GLU A 71 2.45 0.88 2.46
N ASN A 72 2.10 2.08 2.00
CA ASN A 72 1.26 3.01 2.77
C ASN A 72 -0.12 2.42 3.07
N LEU A 73 -0.79 1.85 2.07
CA LEU A 73 -2.08 1.15 2.23
C LEU A 73 -1.98 0.01 3.26
N LEU A 74 -0.91 -0.77 3.20
CA LEU A 74 -0.70 -1.90 4.11
C LEU A 74 -0.42 -1.42 5.54
N ASN A 75 0.36 -0.34 5.69
CA ASN A 75 0.70 0.23 6.99
C ASN A 75 -0.46 0.96 7.68
N GLU A 76 -1.52 1.34 6.95
CA GLU A 76 -2.78 1.83 7.55
C GLU A 76 -3.30 0.86 8.63
N SER A 77 -3.17 -0.44 8.36
CA SER A 77 -3.63 -1.50 9.26
C SER A 77 -2.92 -1.50 10.63
N LEU A 78 -1.63 -1.11 10.69
CA LEU A 78 -0.90 -0.99 11.97
C LEU A 78 -1.33 0.23 12.76
N TRP A 79 -1.58 1.34 12.08
CA TRP A 79 -2.07 2.55 12.74
C TRP A 79 -3.46 2.32 13.35
N GLU A 80 -4.36 1.69 12.60
CA GLU A 80 -5.67 1.31 13.11
C GLU A 80 -5.59 0.33 14.28
N LEU A 81 -4.72 -0.68 14.18
CA LEU A 81 -4.50 -1.65 15.25
C LEU A 81 -3.97 -0.99 16.54
N ALA A 82 -3.06 -0.03 16.43
CA ALA A 82 -2.57 0.74 17.56
C ALA A 82 -3.69 1.55 18.23
N ASN A 83 -4.54 2.23 17.44
CA ASN A 83 -5.67 2.99 17.96
C ASN A 83 -6.71 2.09 18.66
N ILE A 84 -7.02 0.93 18.09
CA ILE A 84 -7.94 -0.06 18.69
C ILE A 84 -7.39 -0.52 20.04
N HIS A 85 -6.09 -0.86 20.10
CA HIS A 85 -5.44 -1.30 21.32
C HIS A 85 -5.46 -0.24 22.42
N GLU A 86 -5.24 1.03 22.07
CA GLU A 86 -5.26 2.15 23.01
C GLU A 86 -6.68 2.64 23.35
N GLY A 87 -7.72 2.13 22.69
CA GLY A 87 -9.09 2.66 22.80
C GLY A 87 -9.20 4.12 22.35
N ARG A 88 -8.31 4.55 21.46
CA ARG A 88 -8.11 5.95 21.07
C ARG A 88 -8.89 6.28 19.80
N ILE A 89 -9.67 7.35 19.85
CA ILE A 89 -10.34 7.92 18.67
C ILE A 89 -9.50 9.08 18.16
N ALA A 90 -9.09 9.02 16.89
CA ALA A 90 -8.36 10.10 16.23
C ALA A 90 -9.23 11.37 16.14
N ASN A 91 -8.61 12.54 16.31
CA ASN A 91 -9.32 13.80 16.07
C ASN A 91 -9.52 14.03 14.55
N PRO A 92 -10.38 14.97 14.13
CA PRO A 92 -10.70 15.16 12.71
C PRO A 92 -9.50 15.47 11.81
N VAL A 93 -8.49 16.19 12.32
CA VAL A 93 -7.28 16.53 11.53
C VAL A 93 -6.43 15.28 11.34
N GLU A 94 -6.13 14.56 12.43
CA GLU A 94 -5.38 13.31 12.39
C GLU A 94 -6.04 12.28 11.47
N TYR A 95 -7.36 12.15 11.55
CA TYR A 95 -8.11 11.21 10.72
C TYR A 95 -7.97 11.51 9.23
N ILE A 96 -8.13 12.78 8.82
CA ILE A 96 -7.97 13.16 7.41
C ILE A 96 -6.53 13.00 6.95
N GLU A 97 -5.55 13.40 7.76
CA GLU A 97 -4.13 13.25 7.41
C GLU A 97 -3.76 11.78 7.20
N MET A 98 -4.21 10.90 8.10
CA MET A 98 -3.96 9.46 7.97
C MET A 98 -4.70 8.88 6.78
N ARG A 99 -5.99 9.16 6.57
CA ARG A 99 -6.73 8.65 5.41
C ARG A 99 -6.17 9.14 4.07
N ARG A 100 -5.58 10.34 4.02
CA ARG A 100 -4.88 10.83 2.82
C ARG A 100 -3.53 10.15 2.59
N LYS A 101 -2.78 9.91 3.67
CA LYS A 101 -1.42 9.39 3.59
C LYS A 101 -1.36 7.88 3.41
N VAL A 102 -2.17 7.15 4.17
CA VAL A 102 -2.16 5.69 4.24
C VAL A 102 -3.43 5.05 3.69
N GLY A 103 -4.43 5.83 3.26
CA GLY A 103 -5.60 5.27 2.60
C GLY A 103 -5.32 4.77 1.17
N GLY A 104 -6.24 3.98 0.61
CA GLY A 104 -6.08 3.35 -0.70
C GLY A 104 -6.27 4.23 -1.95
N ALA A 105 -6.43 5.55 -1.78
CA ALA A 105 -6.66 6.44 -2.92
C ALA A 105 -5.43 6.57 -3.84
N PRO A 106 -4.19 6.82 -3.36
CA PRO A 106 -3.00 6.82 -4.21
C PRO A 106 -2.75 5.48 -4.90
N TRP A 107 -3.00 4.37 -4.20
CA TRP A 107 -2.88 3.02 -4.76
C TRP A 107 -3.87 2.79 -5.92
N SER A 108 -5.13 3.17 -5.71
CA SER A 108 -6.17 3.08 -6.75
C SER A 108 -5.85 3.97 -7.95
N ALA A 109 -5.34 5.19 -7.72
CA ALA A 109 -4.93 6.10 -8.79
C ALA A 109 -3.78 5.51 -9.64
N GLY A 110 -2.82 4.81 -9.01
CA GLY A 110 -1.78 4.08 -9.74
C GLY A 110 -2.35 3.03 -10.69
N LEU A 111 -3.38 2.30 -10.27
CA LEU A 111 -4.07 1.32 -11.12
C LEU A 111 -4.88 1.99 -12.25
N VAL A 112 -5.39 3.21 -12.06
CA VAL A 112 -6.02 3.99 -13.13
C VAL A 112 -4.99 4.33 -14.22
N GLU A 113 -3.78 4.74 -13.85
CA GLU A 113 -2.69 4.97 -14.82
C GLU A 113 -2.39 3.71 -15.65
N TYR A 114 -2.34 2.54 -15.00
CA TYR A 114 -2.17 1.24 -15.67
C TYR A 114 -3.34 0.91 -16.62
N ALA A 115 -4.58 1.00 -16.13
CA ALA A 115 -5.77 0.63 -16.90
C ALA A 115 -6.03 1.56 -18.09
N ALA A 116 -5.72 2.85 -17.94
CA ALA A 116 -5.85 3.84 -19.00
C ALA A 116 -4.65 3.88 -19.96
N ASN A 117 -3.58 3.12 -19.66
CA ASN A 117 -2.29 3.20 -20.35
C ASN A 117 -1.79 4.66 -20.45
N ALA A 118 -1.92 5.39 -19.33
CA ALA A 118 -1.71 6.83 -19.24
C ALA A 118 -0.92 7.18 -17.98
N GLU A 119 0.37 6.84 -17.98
CA GLU A 119 1.27 7.19 -16.89
C GLU A 119 1.45 8.71 -16.76
N VAL A 120 1.40 9.19 -15.53
CA VAL A 120 1.76 10.56 -15.19
C VAL A 120 3.28 10.72 -15.33
N PRO A 121 3.79 11.66 -16.15
CA PRO A 121 5.23 11.85 -16.31
C PRO A 121 5.90 12.22 -14.98
N ALA A 122 7.05 11.59 -14.71
CA ALA A 122 7.82 11.79 -13.47
C ALA A 122 8.16 13.27 -13.20
N SER A 123 8.41 14.05 -14.26
CA SER A 123 8.72 15.49 -14.17
C SER A 123 7.60 16.33 -13.54
N VAL A 124 6.36 15.86 -13.58
CA VAL A 124 5.19 16.57 -13.02
C VAL A 124 4.49 15.81 -11.90
N ALA A 125 4.79 14.51 -11.70
CA ALA A 125 4.14 13.66 -10.70
C ALA A 125 4.22 14.23 -9.27
N ALA A 126 5.34 14.85 -8.91
CA ALA A 126 5.54 15.49 -7.61
C ALA A 126 5.06 16.96 -7.54
N SER A 127 4.57 17.51 -8.65
CA SER A 127 4.09 18.89 -8.71
C SER A 127 2.92 19.11 -7.75
N ARG A 128 2.80 20.33 -7.22
CA ARG A 128 1.69 20.67 -6.31
C ARG A 128 0.31 20.41 -6.94
N PRO A 129 0.02 20.77 -8.20
CA PRO A 129 -1.28 20.51 -8.79
C PRO A 129 -1.65 19.02 -8.81
N LEU A 130 -0.71 18.14 -9.16
CA LEU A 130 -0.99 16.69 -9.19
C LEU A 130 -1.10 16.07 -7.81
N ARG A 131 -0.29 16.53 -6.84
CA ARG A 131 -0.48 16.11 -5.44
C ARG A 131 -1.84 16.53 -4.90
N VAL A 132 -2.28 17.75 -5.16
CA VAL A 132 -3.62 18.19 -4.77
C VAL A 132 -4.71 17.36 -5.44
N LEU A 133 -4.60 17.07 -6.74
CA LEU A 133 -5.60 16.24 -7.44
C LEU A 133 -5.71 14.82 -6.85
N ARG A 134 -4.58 14.25 -6.43
CA ARG A 134 -4.51 12.92 -5.83
C ARG A 134 -4.94 12.89 -4.36
N ASP A 135 -4.55 13.92 -3.60
CA ASP A 135 -4.71 13.97 -2.14
C ASP A 135 -6.01 14.67 -1.69
N ALA A 136 -6.70 15.38 -2.59
CA ALA A 136 -7.92 16.14 -2.28
C ALA A 136 -9.05 15.23 -1.80
#